data_AF-A0A523RFR1-F1
#
_entry.id   AF-A0A523RFR1-F1
#
_cell.length_a   1.000
_cell.length_b   1.000
_cell.length_c   1.000
_cell.angle_alpha   90.00
_cell.angle_beta   90.00
_cell.angle_gamma   90.00
#
_symmetry.space_group_name_H-M   'P 1'
#
loop_
_entity.id
_entity.type
_entity.pdbx_description
1 polymer ?
#
loop_
_entity_poly.entity_id
_entity_poly.type
_entity_poly.pdbx_seq_one_letter_code
_entity_poly.pdbx_strand_id
1 'polypeptide(L)'
;MRDKRIVIIKDLGLRKIRNELRMVLIQASNTEWDKIFNKMEEFRYDKDENRISLDDWTPSQLKQFRELQYLKNGNEEICRKSICMCYTCGKPDQDMYYNHPYRAWFCVECANLAKSHQTRIKAKKAHGIYNCDSDEEFSHSFRVI
;
A
#
# COMPACT_ATOMS: atom_id res chain seq x y z
N MET A 1 20.23 0.09 -15.39
CA MET A 1 19.92 -1.23 -14.80
C MET A 1 18.49 -1.60 -15.14
N ARG A 2 18.28 -2.79 -15.73
CA ARG A 2 17.03 -3.23 -16.38
C ARG A 2 16.23 -4.21 -15.51
N ASP A 3 15.99 -3.90 -14.25
CA ASP A 3 15.29 -4.86 -13.36
C ASP A 3 13.77 -4.67 -13.38
N LYS A 4 13.19 -4.72 -14.59
CA LYS A 4 11.75 -4.82 -14.75
C LYS A 4 11.35 -6.28 -14.54
N ARG A 5 10.89 -6.63 -13.35
CA ARG A 5 10.34 -7.95 -13.05
C ARG A 5 8.83 -7.91 -13.25
N ILE A 6 8.37 -8.57 -14.31
CA ILE A 6 6.94 -8.79 -14.57
C ILE A 6 6.66 -10.26 -14.28
N VAL A 7 5.62 -10.52 -13.49
CA VAL A 7 5.12 -11.87 -13.22
C VAL A 7 3.76 -11.98 -13.91
N ILE A 8 3.75 -12.62 -15.09
CA ILE A 8 2.56 -12.98 -15.85
C ILE A 8 2.48 -14.51 -15.88
N ILE A 9 1.39 -15.05 -15.35
CA ILE A 9 1.12 -16.49 -15.43
C ILE A 9 0.12 -16.68 -16.55
N LYS A 10 0.42 -17.51 -17.56
CA LYS A 10 -0.52 -17.75 -18.68
C LYS A 10 -1.56 -18.82 -18.37
N ASP A 11 -1.14 -19.85 -17.62
CA ASP A 11 -2.00 -20.97 -17.24
C ASP A 11 -3.07 -20.55 -16.22
N LEU A 12 -4.32 -20.94 -16.47
CA LEU A 12 -5.46 -20.56 -15.62
C LEU A 12 -5.43 -21.28 -14.26
N GLY A 13 -4.96 -22.54 -14.23
CA GLY A 13 -4.84 -23.30 -12.98
C GLY A 13 -3.81 -22.67 -12.04
N LEU A 14 -2.64 -22.31 -12.56
CA LEU A 14 -1.58 -21.63 -11.81
C LEU A 14 -1.99 -20.22 -11.36
N ARG A 15 -2.82 -19.50 -12.15
CA ARG A 15 -3.39 -18.22 -11.70
C ARG A 15 -4.29 -18.40 -10.49
N LYS A 16 -5.14 -19.43 -10.50
CA LYS A 16 -6.00 -19.75 -9.36
C LYS A 16 -5.14 -20.02 -8.13
N ILE A 17 -4.16 -20.92 -8.23
CA ILE A 17 -3.24 -21.26 -7.11
C ILE A 17 -2.55 -20.00 -6.57
N ARG A 18 -2.00 -19.16 -7.45
CA ARG A 18 -1.38 -17.89 -7.06
C ARG A 18 -2.36 -17.01 -6.27
N ASN A 19 -3.57 -16.82 -6.79
CA ASN A 19 -4.57 -15.95 -6.17
C ASN A 19 -4.97 -16.47 -4.78
N GLU A 20 -5.21 -17.78 -4.65
CA GLU A 20 -5.50 -18.41 -3.35
C GLU A 20 -4.35 -18.22 -2.36
N LEU A 21 -3.09 -18.47 -2.78
CA LEU A 21 -1.92 -18.25 -1.93
C LEU A 21 -1.79 -16.80 -1.45
N ARG A 22 -2.04 -15.84 -2.34
CA ARG A 22 -2.04 -14.42 -1.97
C ARG A 22 -3.13 -14.11 -0.96
N MET A 23 -4.34 -14.66 -1.14
CA MET A 23 -5.44 -14.47 -0.19
C MET A 23 -5.10 -15.01 1.20
N VAL A 24 -4.49 -16.19 1.30
CA VAL A 24 -4.04 -16.75 2.58
C VAL A 24 -3.03 -15.82 3.27
N LEU A 25 -2.06 -15.28 2.53
CA LEU A 25 -1.08 -14.35 3.09
C LEU A 25 -1.71 -13.03 3.54
N ILE A 26 -2.66 -12.50 2.77
CA ILE A 26 -3.41 -11.28 3.12
C ILE A 26 -4.25 -11.53 4.37
N GLN A 27 -4.93 -12.67 4.46
CA GLN A 27 -5.71 -13.05 5.65
C GLN A 27 -4.82 -13.18 6.89
N ALA A 28 -3.65 -13.82 6.78
CA ALA A 28 -2.70 -13.90 7.89
C ALA A 28 -2.25 -12.49 8.35
N SER A 29 -1.99 -11.59 7.41
CA SER A 29 -1.68 -10.19 7.71
C SER A 29 -2.84 -9.48 8.41
N ASN A 30 -4.08 -9.69 7.94
CA ASN A 30 -5.28 -9.09 8.53
C ASN A 30 -5.51 -9.58 9.97
N THR A 31 -5.26 -10.85 10.26
CA THR A 31 -5.35 -11.38 11.63
C THR A 31 -4.38 -10.68 12.59
N GLU A 32 -3.15 -10.39 12.16
CA GLU A 32 -2.20 -9.62 12.99
C GLU A 32 -2.61 -8.16 13.15
N TRP A 33 -3.21 -7.60 12.11
CA TRP A 33 -3.81 -6.27 12.16
C TRP A 33 -4.96 -6.16 13.15
N ASP A 34 -5.86 -7.13 13.15
CA ASP A 34 -7.01 -7.16 14.07
C ASP A 34 -6.52 -7.21 15.52
N LYS A 35 -5.46 -7.97 15.81
CA LYS A 35 -4.83 -7.98 17.15
C LYS A 35 -4.31 -6.61 17.56
N ILE A 36 -3.64 -5.89 16.66
CA ILE A 36 -3.12 -4.54 16.95
C ILE A 36 -4.29 -3.57 17.11
N PHE A 37 -5.29 -3.66 16.24
CA PHE A 37 -6.47 -2.80 16.28
C PHE A 37 -7.26 -2.98 17.58
N ASN A 38 -7.51 -4.22 17.99
CA ASN A 38 -8.20 -4.52 19.25
C ASN A 38 -7.43 -3.94 20.45
N LYS A 39 -6.11 -4.11 20.50
CA LYS A 39 -5.28 -3.47 21.53
C LYS A 39 -5.37 -1.95 21.50
N MET A 40 -5.43 -1.34 20.32
CA MET A 40 -5.60 0.12 20.20
C MET A 40 -6.98 0.58 20.69
N GLU A 41 -8.04 -0.20 20.47
CA GLU A 41 -9.38 0.08 20.97
C GLU A 41 -9.45 -0.02 22.50
N GLU A 42 -8.68 -0.91 23.14
CA GLU A 42 -8.58 -0.99 24.61
C GLU A 42 -8.10 0.34 25.25
N PHE A 43 -7.29 1.14 24.55
CA PHE A 43 -6.88 2.48 25.04
C PHE A 43 -7.95 3.55 24.91
N ARG A 44 -9.02 3.30 24.13
CA ARG A 44 -10.04 4.31 23.82
C ARG A 44 -11.14 4.39 24.85
N TYR A 45 -11.26 3.41 25.74
CA TYR A 45 -12.32 3.33 26.74
C TYR A 45 -11.75 3.15 28.14
N ASP A 46 -12.39 3.76 29.14
CA ASP A 46 -12.09 3.52 30.54
C ASP A 46 -12.83 2.29 31.09
N LYS A 47 -12.70 2.03 32.40
CA LYS A 47 -13.35 0.91 33.07
C LYS A 47 -14.88 1.03 33.12
N ASP A 48 -15.39 2.24 32.94
CA ASP A 48 -16.81 2.56 32.95
C ASP A 48 -17.36 2.68 31.51
N GLU A 49 -16.61 2.17 30.52
CA GLU A 49 -16.91 2.19 29.08
C GLU A 49 -17.04 3.59 28.47
N ASN A 50 -16.56 4.63 29.16
CA ASN A 50 -16.53 5.99 28.60
C ASN A 50 -15.33 6.16 27.70
N ARG A 51 -15.55 6.84 26.57
CA ARG A 51 -14.48 7.13 25.61
C ARG A 51 -13.51 8.14 26.20
N ILE A 52 -12.23 7.79 26.25
CA ILE A 52 -11.15 8.65 26.78
C ILE A 52 -10.61 9.54 25.65
N SER A 53 -10.43 10.83 25.91
CA SER A 53 -9.73 11.72 24.98
C SER A 53 -8.22 11.45 24.99
N LEU A 54 -7.53 11.75 23.88
CA LEU A 54 -6.07 11.68 23.82
C LEU A 54 -5.38 12.60 24.84
N ASP A 55 -6.05 13.71 25.22
CA ASP A 55 -5.52 14.69 26.19
C ASP A 55 -5.50 14.14 27.62
N ASP A 56 -6.35 13.16 27.93
CA ASP A 56 -6.47 12.54 29.26
C ASP A 56 -5.49 11.37 29.45
N TRP A 57 -4.68 11.06 28.44
CA TRP A 57 -3.76 9.95 28.48
C TRP A 57 -2.49 10.28 29.26
N THR A 58 -2.06 9.34 30.08
CA THR A 58 -0.73 9.41 30.71
C THR A 58 0.37 9.32 29.64
N PRO A 59 1.58 9.88 29.90
CA PRO A 59 2.71 9.77 28.97
C PRO A 59 3.07 8.32 28.60
N SER A 60 2.85 7.37 29.53
CA SER A 60 3.08 5.94 29.29
C SER A 60 2.08 5.35 28.30
N GLN A 61 0.78 5.66 28.47
CA GLN A 61 -0.27 5.20 27.55
C GLN A 61 -0.06 5.78 26.15
N LEU A 62 0.26 7.08 26.06
CA LEU A 62 0.54 7.73 24.78
C LEU A 62 1.73 7.08 24.06
N LYS A 63 2.79 6.72 24.81
CA LYS A 63 3.94 6.01 24.24
C LYS A 63 3.54 4.64 23.69
N GLN A 64 2.83 3.83 24.48
CA GLN A 64 2.38 2.49 24.06
C GLN A 64 1.47 2.56 22.84
N PHE A 65 0.54 3.52 22.80
CA PHE A 65 -0.33 3.70 21.64
C PHE A 65 0.43 4.10 20.38
N ARG A 66 1.44 4.99 20.50
CA ARG A 66 2.31 5.34 19.37
C ARG A 66 3.12 4.14 18.86
N GLU A 67 3.58 3.27 19.77
CA GLU A 67 4.24 2.02 19.39
C GLU A 67 3.29 1.10 18.60
N LEU A 68 2.03 0.97 19.04
CA LEU A 68 1.00 0.22 18.30
C LEU A 68 0.71 0.84 16.92
N GLN A 69 0.64 2.17 16.81
CA GLN A 69 0.48 2.86 15.53
C GLN A 69 1.67 2.57 14.59
N TYR A 70 2.90 2.59 15.11
CA TYR A 70 4.08 2.28 14.32
C TYR A 70 4.05 0.84 13.81
N LEU A 71 3.70 -0.11 14.68
CA LEU A 71 3.55 -1.52 14.30
C LEU A 71 2.45 -1.72 13.25
N LYS A 72 1.29 -1.07 13.44
CA LYS A 72 0.19 -1.09 12.48
C LYS A 72 0.66 -0.61 11.11
N ASN A 73 1.26 0.58 11.04
CA ASN A 73 1.71 1.19 9.80
C ASN A 73 2.82 0.34 9.13
N GLY A 74 3.72 -0.25 9.92
CA GLY A 74 4.77 -1.14 9.42
C GLY A 74 4.18 -2.40 8.77
N ASN A 75 3.23 -3.06 9.45
CA ASN A 75 2.56 -4.24 8.91
C ASN A 75 1.73 -3.92 7.66
N GLU A 76 1.03 -2.78 7.67
CA GLU A 76 0.33 -2.27 6.48
C GLU A 76 1.25 -2.15 5.29
N GLU A 77 2.36 -1.46 5.50
CA GLU A 77 3.27 -1.09 4.42
C GLU A 77 3.96 -2.33 3.84
N ILE A 78 4.31 -3.31 4.67
CA ILE A 78 4.85 -4.60 4.20
C ILE A 78 3.83 -5.32 3.32
N CYS A 79 2.57 -5.41 3.76
CA CYS A 79 1.52 -6.08 2.99
C CYS A 79 1.24 -5.34 1.66
N ARG A 80 1.08 -4.02 1.71
CA ARG A 80 0.84 -3.16 0.54
C ARG A 80 1.99 -3.18 -0.47
N LYS A 81 3.24 -3.24 -0.01
CA LYS A 81 4.42 -3.33 -0.88
C LYS A 81 4.72 -4.74 -1.38
N SER A 82 4.05 -5.76 -0.86
CA SER A 82 4.27 -7.17 -1.25
C SER A 82 3.68 -7.49 -2.63
N ILE A 83 4.05 -8.65 -3.19
CA ILE A 83 3.47 -9.15 -4.45
C ILE A 83 2.00 -9.59 -4.30
N CYS A 84 1.50 -9.62 -3.06
CA CYS A 84 0.16 -10.14 -2.75
C CYS A 84 -0.94 -9.20 -3.21
N MET A 85 -0.67 -7.89 -3.31
CA MET A 85 -1.64 -6.90 -3.77
C MET A 85 -0.98 -5.77 -4.55
N CYS A 86 -1.75 -5.13 -5.43
CA CYS A 86 -1.29 -3.93 -6.10
C CYS A 86 -1.19 -2.76 -5.12
N TYR A 87 -0.03 -2.12 -5.03
CA TYR A 87 0.19 -0.95 -4.18
C TYR A 87 -0.77 0.21 -4.44
N THR A 88 -1.25 0.35 -5.68
CA THR A 88 -2.18 1.39 -6.11
C THR A 88 -3.65 1.03 -5.87
N CYS A 89 -4.12 -0.11 -6.38
CA CYS A 89 -5.55 -0.44 -6.40
C CYS A 89 -5.96 -1.53 -5.40
N GLY A 90 -5.02 -2.09 -4.64
CA GLY A 90 -5.27 -3.12 -3.63
C GLY A 90 -5.65 -4.50 -4.19
N LYS A 91 -5.89 -4.62 -5.50
CA LYS A 91 -6.33 -5.89 -6.11
C LYS A 91 -5.24 -6.98 -6.03
N PRO A 92 -5.55 -8.18 -5.52
CA PRO A 92 -4.58 -9.27 -5.36
C PRO A 92 -4.54 -10.25 -6.55
N ASP A 93 -5.54 -10.22 -7.42
CA ASP A 93 -5.81 -11.22 -8.45
C ASP A 93 -5.15 -10.91 -9.81
N GLN A 94 -4.36 -9.84 -9.87
CA GLN A 94 -3.78 -9.32 -11.10
C GLN A 94 -2.35 -9.81 -11.34
N ASP A 95 -1.92 -9.74 -12.61
CA ASP A 95 -0.51 -9.86 -12.96
C ASP A 95 0.26 -8.66 -12.43
N MET A 96 1.47 -8.91 -11.91
CA MET A 96 2.21 -7.90 -11.13
C MET A 96 3.52 -7.49 -11.80
N TYR A 97 3.86 -6.24 -11.60
CA TYR A 97 5.08 -5.55 -12.03
C TYR A 97 5.79 -4.99 -10.80
N TYR A 98 7.05 -5.37 -10.62
CA TYR A 98 7.87 -4.79 -9.57
C TYR A 98 8.46 -3.45 -10.02
N ASN A 99 8.25 -2.42 -9.21
CA ASN A 99 8.83 -1.10 -9.41
C ASN A 99 9.95 -0.87 -8.40
N HIS A 100 11.20 -0.93 -8.87
CA HIS A 100 12.38 -0.82 -8.03
C HIS A 100 12.48 0.52 -7.27
N PRO A 101 12.29 1.71 -7.89
CA PRO A 101 12.22 2.99 -7.17
C PRO A 101 11.30 3.01 -5.95
N TYR A 102 10.11 2.40 -6.06
CA TYR A 102 9.13 2.36 -4.97
C TYR A 102 9.26 1.13 -4.06
N ARG A 103 10.13 0.19 -4.44
CA ARG A 103 10.28 -1.13 -3.80
C ARG A 103 8.93 -1.82 -3.56
N ALA A 104 8.03 -1.73 -4.53
CA ALA A 104 6.64 -2.15 -4.40
C ALA A 104 6.14 -2.85 -5.67
N TRP A 105 5.09 -3.66 -5.53
CA TRP A 105 4.43 -4.33 -6.65
C TRP A 105 3.16 -3.59 -7.08
N PHE A 106 2.98 -3.49 -8.39
CA PHE A 106 1.84 -2.84 -9.03
C PHE A 106 1.19 -3.85 -9.97
N CYS A 107 -0.12 -3.84 -10.14
CA CYS A 107 -0.70 -4.60 -11.24
C CYS A 107 -0.24 -4.01 -12.58
N VAL A 108 -0.15 -4.86 -13.61
CA VAL A 108 0.29 -4.46 -14.95
C VAL A 108 -0.57 -3.30 -15.49
N GLU A 109 -1.87 -3.28 -15.18
CA GLU A 109 -2.78 -2.20 -15.57
C GLU A 109 -2.37 -0.85 -14.97
N CYS A 110 -2.22 -0.77 -13.63
CA CYS A 110 -1.78 0.45 -12.95
C CYS A 110 -0.39 0.88 -13.41
N ALA A 111 0.53 -0.07 -13.63
CA ALA A 111 1.87 0.21 -14.13
C ALA A 111 1.83 0.79 -15.57
N ASN A 112 0.87 0.38 -16.40
CA ASN A 112 0.72 0.90 -17.75
C ASN A 112 0.03 2.27 -17.77
N LEU A 113 -0.95 2.50 -16.89
CA LEU A 113 -1.57 3.82 -16.69
C LEU A 113 -0.54 4.88 -16.26
N ALA A 114 0.32 4.50 -15.33
CA ALA A 114 1.47 5.30 -14.90
C ALA A 114 2.38 5.71 -16.08
N LYS A 115 2.73 4.75 -16.95
CA LYS A 115 3.58 5.01 -18.12
C LYS A 115 2.87 5.90 -19.14
N SER A 116 1.59 5.66 -19.41
CA SER A 116 0.84 6.45 -20.39
C SER A 116 0.72 7.90 -19.95
N HIS A 117 0.50 8.15 -18.66
CA HIS A 117 0.53 9.49 -18.08
C HIS A 117 1.90 10.16 -18.27
N GLN A 118 3.00 9.45 -17.95
CA GLN A 118 4.35 9.99 -18.10
C GLN A 118 4.70 10.30 -19.57
N THR A 119 4.28 9.47 -20.52
CA THR A 119 4.45 9.74 -21.96
C THR A 119 3.68 10.98 -22.40
N ARG A 120 2.45 11.18 -21.89
CA ARG A 120 1.64 12.39 -22.19
C ARG A 120 2.29 13.66 -21.64
N ILE A 121 2.83 13.62 -20.42
CA ILE A 121 3.57 14.75 -19.85
C ILE A 121 4.79 15.07 -20.70
N LYS A 122 5.60 14.06 -21.06
CA LYS A 122 6.79 14.23 -21.90
C LYS A 122 6.46 14.81 -23.28
N ALA A 123 5.37 14.34 -23.91
CA ALA A 123 4.91 14.89 -25.18
C ALA A 123 4.48 16.37 -25.05
N LYS A 124 3.75 16.73 -23.99
CA LYS A 124 3.39 18.13 -23.72
C LYS A 124 4.60 19.02 -23.46
N LYS A 125 5.62 18.52 -22.74
CA LYS A 125 6.91 19.22 -22.55
C LYS A 125 7.64 19.43 -23.89
N ALA A 126 7.70 18.39 -24.73
CA ALA A 126 8.34 18.48 -26.05
C ALA A 126 7.66 19.48 -27.00
N HIS A 127 6.34 19.66 -26.87
CA HIS A 127 5.58 20.66 -27.63
C HIS A 127 5.55 22.05 -26.99
N GLY A 128 6.30 22.30 -25.92
CA GLY A 128 6.36 23.61 -25.24
C GLY A 128 5.06 24.02 -24.53
N ILE A 129 4.13 23.08 -24.32
CA ILE A 129 2.81 23.34 -23.73
C ILE A 129 2.89 23.36 -22.19
N TYR A 130 3.96 22.84 -21.59
CA TYR A 130 4.09 22.68 -20.14
C TYR A 130 5.54 22.96 -19.68
N ASN A 131 5.76 24.10 -19.00
CA ASN A 131 6.99 24.42 -18.26
C ASN A 131 6.76 24.10 -16.78
N CYS A 132 6.86 22.84 -16.41
CA CYS A 132 6.84 22.42 -15.00
C CYS A 132 7.97 21.40 -14.80
N ASP A 133 9.03 21.84 -14.14
CA ASP A 133 10.25 21.07 -13.88
C ASP A 133 10.14 20.08 -12.71
N SER A 134 8.94 19.81 -12.20
CA SER A 134 8.80 18.86 -11.10
C SER A 134 8.60 17.42 -11.61
N ASP A 135 9.64 16.60 -11.45
CA ASP A 135 9.54 15.13 -11.52
C ASP A 135 8.74 14.53 -10.33
N GLU A 136 8.19 15.37 -9.44
CA GLU A 136 7.48 14.98 -8.23
C GLU A 136 5.99 14.65 -8.44
N GLU A 137 5.38 15.02 -9.58
CA GLU A 137 3.93 14.82 -9.79
C GLU A 137 3.49 13.35 -9.85
N PHE A 138 4.39 12.41 -10.15
CA PHE A 138 4.06 10.99 -10.08
C PHE A 138 3.75 10.53 -8.64
N SER A 139 4.32 11.20 -7.64
CA SER A 139 4.05 10.89 -6.22
C SER A 139 2.67 11.39 -5.75
N HIS A 140 2.11 12.40 -6.42
CA HIS A 140 0.86 13.06 -6.00
C HIS A 140 -0.37 12.51 -6.71
N SER A 141 -0.23 12.00 -7.94
CA SER A 141 -1.36 11.42 -8.69
C SER A 141 -1.87 10.08 -8.12
N PHE A 142 -1.10 9.42 -7.25
CA PHE A 142 -1.51 8.19 -6.56
C PHE A 142 -1.76 8.38 -5.05
N ARG A 143 -1.76 9.63 -4.55
CA ARG A 143 -2.01 9.97 -3.13
C ARG A 143 -3.49 10.25 -2.80
N VAL A 144 -4.42 10.01 -3.73
CA VAL A 144 -5.86 10.18 -3.50
C VAL A 144 -6.54 8.81 -3.50
N ILE A 145 -6.45 8.10 -2.37
CA ILE A 145 -7.53 7.28 -1.77
C ILE A 145 -7.35 7.38 -0.26
#